data_AF-A0A7Z2GI86-F1
#
_entry.id   AF-A0A7Z2GI86-F1
#
_cell.length_a   1.000
_cell.length_b   1.000
_cell.length_c   1.000
_cell.angle_alpha   90.00
_cell.angle_beta   90.00
_cell.angle_gamma   90.00
#
_symmetry.space_group_name_H-M   'P 1'
#
loop_
_entity.id
_entity.type
_entity.pdbx_description
1 polymer ?
#
loop_
_entity_poly.entity_id
_entity_poly.type
_entity_poly.pdbx_seq_one_letter_code
_entity_poly.pdbx_strand_id
1 'polypeptide(L)'
;MKADWLWIGQVAMAALVNVAYAFALGSAFYSAWLDKDGRTAVAPARLAWLRAQRSLRAASFVLVAALVMWLLYEGAAMSGSSLPGAFGVLGTVLSQTHVGHAWAVAFVGALVLLGCAFAAQSVARDGVLWLALVAIAAGRAGLGHAADAGFASAALGLHTLHVLSASAWSGIVMAGGLAVLPALGASTARGVLIRTASQVSNVAVFAVGFVIATGVFNAVRGSGGSLDAIVGSTWGRVLLLKLALVVFALLLGGFNRVVAMPELRRAASTAAARRFVNVIHLEAIVMIGVLVIAAALAHSVPGYVMQG
;
A
#
# COMPACT_ATOMS: atom_id res chain seq x y z
N MET A 1 16.68 -17.84 -11.11
CA MET A 1 15.33 -18.08 -10.54
C MET A 1 14.52 -18.82 -11.59
N LYS A 2 14.10 -20.06 -11.34
CA LYS A 2 13.06 -20.67 -12.17
C LYS A 2 11.74 -20.07 -11.68
N ALA A 3 11.05 -19.30 -12.51
CA ALA A 3 9.71 -18.83 -12.22
C ALA A 3 8.77 -20.04 -12.31
N ASP A 4 8.71 -20.82 -11.23
CA ASP A 4 7.70 -21.86 -11.11
C ASP A 4 6.35 -21.25 -10.70
N TRP A 5 5.29 -22.03 -10.84
CA TRP A 5 3.92 -21.58 -10.56
C TRP A 5 3.74 -21.16 -9.10
N LEU A 6 4.55 -21.72 -8.19
CA LEU A 6 4.46 -21.45 -6.76
C LEU A 6 5.01 -20.07 -6.43
N TRP A 7 6.18 -19.72 -6.97
CA TRP A 7 6.76 -18.38 -6.86
C TRP A 7 5.85 -17.32 -7.48
N ILE A 8 5.26 -17.59 -8.65
CA ILE A 8 4.30 -16.68 -9.29
C ILE A 8 3.09 -16.44 -8.38
N GLY A 9 2.57 -17.50 -7.76
CA GLY A 9 1.46 -17.41 -6.82
C GLY A 9 1.78 -16.60 -5.56
N GLN A 10 2.95 -16.82 -4.94
CA GLN A 10 3.42 -16.03 -3.79
C GLN A 10 3.52 -14.54 -4.13
N VAL A 11 4.18 -14.20 -5.25
CA VAL A 11 4.34 -12.82 -5.70
C VAL A 11 3.00 -12.18 -6.03
N ALA A 12 2.10 -12.90 -6.70
CA ALA A 12 0.76 -12.41 -7.04
C ALA A 12 -0.06 -12.10 -5.78
N MET A 13 -0.06 -13.01 -4.78
CA MET A 13 -0.79 -12.77 -3.53
C MET A 13 -0.13 -11.63 -2.72
N ALA A 14 1.19 -11.55 -2.67
CA ALA A 14 1.89 -10.46 -2.01
C ALA A 14 1.60 -9.09 -2.67
N ALA A 15 1.51 -9.05 -4.00
CA ALA A 15 1.11 -7.86 -4.74
C ALA A 15 -0.34 -7.48 -4.42
N LEU A 16 -1.24 -8.46 -4.35
CA LEU A 16 -2.64 -8.22 -3.98
C LEU A 16 -2.77 -7.69 -2.55
N VAL A 17 -1.99 -8.23 -1.60
CA VAL A 17 -1.89 -7.71 -0.22
C VAL A 17 -1.36 -6.28 -0.23
N ASN A 18 -0.30 -5.96 -0.98
CA ASN A 18 0.23 -4.59 -1.09
C ASN A 18 -0.84 -3.60 -1.57
N VAL A 19 -1.53 -3.95 -2.66
CA VAL A 19 -2.56 -3.13 -3.32
C VAL A 19 -3.77 -2.96 -2.41
N ALA A 20 -4.28 -4.05 -1.83
CA ALA A 20 -5.46 -4.02 -0.97
C ALA A 20 -5.20 -3.22 0.32
N TYR A 21 -4.04 -3.42 0.95
CA TYR A 21 -3.67 -2.66 2.14
C TYR A 21 -3.52 -1.15 1.83
N ALA A 22 -2.85 -0.78 0.75
CA ALA A 22 -2.74 0.61 0.31
C ALA A 22 -4.12 1.22 0.04
N PHE A 23 -4.99 0.52 -0.71
CA PHE A 23 -6.36 0.98 -0.96
C PHE A 23 -7.15 1.19 0.33
N ALA A 24 -7.06 0.27 1.29
CA ALA A 24 -7.76 0.38 2.56
C ALA A 24 -7.27 1.60 3.36
N LEU A 25 -5.95 1.79 3.46
CA LEU A 25 -5.33 2.92 4.14
C LEU A 25 -5.72 4.26 3.48
N GLY A 26 -5.66 4.35 2.16
CA GLY A 26 -6.10 5.53 1.41
C GLY A 26 -7.59 5.81 1.58
N SER A 27 -8.42 4.77 1.50
CA SER A 27 -9.86 4.89 1.71
C SER A 27 -10.21 5.37 3.12
N ALA A 28 -9.45 4.94 4.14
CA ALA A 28 -9.59 5.42 5.51
C ALA A 28 -9.31 6.93 5.62
N PHE A 29 -8.25 7.44 4.98
CA PHE A 29 -7.98 8.88 4.90
C PHE A 29 -9.17 9.64 4.27
N TYR A 30 -9.66 9.19 3.11
CA TYR A 30 -10.81 9.84 2.46
C TYR A 30 -12.10 9.75 3.27
N SER A 31 -12.36 8.62 3.93
CA SER A 31 -13.51 8.47 4.82
C SER A 31 -13.46 9.47 5.97
N ALA A 32 -12.28 9.71 6.56
CA ALA A 32 -12.10 10.70 7.63
C ALA A 32 -12.21 12.14 7.12
N TRP A 33 -11.58 12.47 5.98
CA TRP A 33 -11.59 13.82 5.41
C TRP A 33 -12.97 14.26 4.94
N LEU A 34 -13.73 13.36 4.31
CA LEU A 34 -15.04 13.66 3.73
C LEU A 34 -16.19 13.43 4.71
N ASP A 35 -15.90 13.05 5.95
CA ASP A 35 -16.90 12.64 6.92
C ASP A 35 -17.98 13.71 7.15
N LYS A 36 -17.54 14.93 7.47
CA LYS A 36 -18.45 16.07 7.71
C LYS A 36 -19.19 16.48 6.43
N ASP A 37 -18.53 16.42 5.28
CA ASP A 37 -19.06 16.85 3.98
C ASP A 37 -19.87 15.75 3.25
N GLY A 38 -20.00 14.55 3.82
CA GLY A 38 -20.58 13.36 3.18
C GLY A 38 -21.63 12.62 4.01
N ARG A 39 -21.84 12.97 5.28
CA ARG A 39 -22.80 12.30 6.17
C ARG A 39 -24.27 12.55 5.80
N THR A 40 -24.63 13.77 5.40
CA THR A 40 -26.02 14.12 5.07
C THR A 40 -26.37 13.73 3.62
N ALA A 41 -27.65 13.44 3.36
CA ALA A 41 -28.08 12.94 2.05
C ALA A 41 -27.86 13.96 0.92
N VAL A 42 -28.01 15.26 1.23
CA VAL A 42 -27.86 16.37 0.29
C VAL A 42 -26.41 16.88 0.23
N ALA A 43 -25.48 16.26 0.96
CA ALA A 43 -24.12 16.74 1.06
C ALA A 43 -23.39 16.63 -0.29
N PRO A 44 -22.63 17.66 -0.71
CA PRO A 44 -21.97 17.68 -2.00
C PRO A 44 -20.90 16.59 -2.18
N ALA A 45 -20.36 16.05 -1.07
CA ALA A 45 -19.37 14.98 -1.09
C ALA A 45 -19.96 13.58 -0.81
N ARG A 46 -21.29 13.44 -0.68
CA ARG A 46 -21.95 12.18 -0.29
C ARG A 46 -21.52 10.99 -1.13
N LEU A 47 -21.53 11.13 -2.47
CA LEU A 47 -21.14 10.06 -3.38
C LEU A 47 -19.67 9.66 -3.21
N ALA A 48 -18.78 10.64 -3.07
CA ALA A 48 -17.35 10.40 -2.88
C ALA A 48 -17.07 9.72 -1.52
N TRP A 49 -17.75 10.15 -0.46
CA TRP A 49 -17.67 9.53 0.86
C TRP A 49 -18.18 8.08 0.83
N LEU A 50 -19.32 7.80 0.18
CA LEU A 50 -19.82 6.44 0.00
C LEU A 50 -18.87 5.56 -0.80
N ARG A 51 -18.22 6.11 -1.84
CA ARG A 51 -17.19 5.39 -2.61
C ARG A 51 -15.96 5.09 -1.76
N ALA A 52 -15.53 6.01 -0.90
CA ALA A 52 -14.45 5.76 0.06
C ALA A 52 -14.83 4.60 1.02
N GLN A 53 -16.04 4.61 1.59
CA GLN A 53 -16.51 3.53 2.48
C GLN A 53 -16.60 2.17 1.77
N ARG A 54 -17.14 2.14 0.54
CA ARG A 54 -17.22 0.90 -0.27
C ARG A 54 -15.83 0.38 -0.64
N SER A 55 -14.93 1.27 -1.04
CA SER A 55 -13.53 0.95 -1.33
C SER A 55 -12.83 0.39 -0.09
N LEU A 56 -13.02 0.99 1.09
CA LEU A 56 -12.48 0.47 2.35
C LEU A 56 -12.96 -0.96 2.62
N ARG A 57 -14.27 -1.21 2.54
CA ARG A 57 -14.83 -2.56 2.76
C ARG A 57 -14.30 -3.59 1.77
N ALA A 58 -14.31 -3.24 0.48
CA ALA A 58 -13.82 -4.14 -0.58
C ALA A 58 -12.33 -4.43 -0.39
N ALA A 59 -11.52 -3.40 -0.14
CA ALA A 59 -10.08 -3.54 0.08
C ALA A 59 -9.77 -4.36 1.34
N SER A 60 -10.47 -4.15 2.46
CA SER A 60 -10.30 -4.95 3.67
C SER A 60 -10.67 -6.42 3.45
N PHE A 61 -11.75 -6.70 2.69
CA PHE A 61 -12.14 -8.06 2.36
C PHE A 61 -11.08 -8.75 1.48
N VAL A 62 -10.65 -8.07 0.42
CA VAL A 62 -9.58 -8.57 -0.47
C VAL A 62 -8.28 -8.79 0.32
N LEU A 63 -7.94 -7.90 1.25
CA LEU A 63 -6.76 -8.02 2.09
C LEU A 63 -6.80 -9.30 2.94
N VAL A 64 -7.92 -9.57 3.62
CA VAL A 64 -8.10 -10.79 4.42
C VAL A 64 -7.97 -12.04 3.54
N ALA A 65 -8.68 -12.08 2.41
CA ALA A 65 -8.62 -13.20 1.48
C ALA A 65 -7.20 -13.42 0.92
N ALA A 66 -6.52 -12.34 0.51
CA ALA A 66 -5.17 -12.39 -0.03
C ALA A 66 -4.14 -12.84 1.01
N LEU A 67 -4.30 -12.46 2.29
CA LEU A 67 -3.43 -12.94 3.37
C LEU A 67 -3.61 -14.44 3.63
N VAL A 68 -4.84 -14.97 3.61
CA VAL A 68 -5.09 -16.41 3.74
C VAL A 68 -4.45 -17.16 2.57
N MET A 69 -4.69 -16.71 1.34
CA MET A 69 -4.12 -17.34 0.15
C MET A 69 -2.59 -17.26 0.16
N TRP A 70 -2.01 -16.12 0.55
CA TRP A 70 -0.57 -15.97 0.67
C TRP A 70 0.03 -16.99 1.65
N LEU A 71 -0.60 -17.21 2.81
CA LEU A 71 -0.12 -18.20 3.79
C LEU A 71 -0.13 -19.63 3.22
N LEU A 72 -1.13 -19.98 2.40
CA LEU A 72 -1.16 -21.29 1.72
C LEU A 72 0.01 -21.46 0.75
N TYR A 73 0.29 -20.43 -0.04
CA TYR A 73 1.44 -20.43 -0.97
C TYR A 73 2.77 -20.48 -0.20
N GLU A 74 2.89 -19.74 0.89
CA GLU A 74 4.09 -19.75 1.73
C GLU A 74 4.31 -21.10 2.40
N GLY A 75 3.25 -21.71 2.97
CA GLY A 75 3.31 -23.04 3.57
C GLY A 75 3.72 -24.13 2.57
N ALA A 76 3.19 -24.08 1.35
CA ALA A 76 3.61 -24.97 0.26
C ALA A 76 5.10 -24.79 -0.08
N ALA A 77 5.57 -23.54 -0.18
CA ALA A 77 6.96 -23.22 -0.50
C ALA A 77 7.93 -23.68 0.59
N MET A 78 7.61 -23.43 1.86
CA MET A 78 8.43 -23.83 3.00
C MET A 78 8.53 -25.35 3.18
N SER A 79 7.47 -26.10 2.83
CA SER A 79 7.41 -27.55 3.01
C SER A 79 7.75 -28.36 1.76
N GLY A 80 7.91 -27.71 0.60
CA GLY A 80 8.05 -28.40 -0.69
C GLY A 80 6.83 -29.22 -1.10
N SER A 81 5.65 -28.93 -0.53
CA SER A 81 4.42 -29.67 -0.78
C SER A 81 3.53 -29.00 -1.84
N SER A 82 2.51 -29.71 -2.32
CA SER A 82 1.46 -29.13 -3.17
C SER A 82 0.54 -28.20 -2.36
N LEU A 83 -0.23 -27.33 -3.01
CA LEU A 83 -1.19 -26.46 -2.31
C LEU A 83 -2.19 -27.23 -1.40
N PRO A 84 -2.76 -28.38 -1.82
CA PRO A 84 -3.57 -29.19 -0.92
C PRO A 84 -2.76 -29.78 0.26
N GLY A 85 -1.49 -30.13 0.03
CA GLY A 85 -0.61 -30.60 1.09
C GLY A 85 -0.26 -29.51 2.12
N ALA A 86 -0.22 -28.24 1.69
CA ALA A 86 0.12 -27.12 2.54
C ALA A 86 -0.81 -26.96 3.75
N PHE A 87 -2.09 -27.34 3.62
CA PHE A 87 -3.05 -27.33 4.73
C PHE A 87 -2.56 -28.14 5.95
N GLY A 88 -1.85 -29.24 5.72
CA GLY A 88 -1.30 -30.08 6.78
C GLY A 88 -0.16 -29.45 7.57
N VAL A 89 0.52 -28.45 7.01
CA VAL A 89 1.68 -27.79 7.65
C VAL A 89 1.36 -26.40 8.21
N LEU A 90 0.17 -25.84 7.96
CA LEU A 90 -0.19 -24.48 8.40
C LEU A 90 -0.09 -24.32 9.92
N GLY A 91 -0.50 -25.33 10.70
CA GLY A 91 -0.38 -25.30 12.15
C GLY A 91 1.08 -25.14 12.60
N THR A 92 1.98 -25.89 11.97
CA THR A 92 3.44 -25.79 12.21
C THR A 92 3.98 -24.44 11.78
N VAL A 93 3.61 -23.95 10.59
CA VAL A 93 4.04 -22.63 10.11
C VAL A 93 3.61 -21.53 11.09
N LEU A 94 2.35 -21.54 11.51
CA LEU A 94 1.80 -20.52 12.41
C LEU A 94 2.40 -20.55 13.82
N SER A 95 2.64 -21.74 14.37
CA SER A 95 3.08 -21.89 15.77
C SER A 95 4.60 -21.93 15.94
N GLN A 96 5.35 -22.36 14.94
CA GLN A 96 6.79 -22.64 15.07
C GLN A 96 7.67 -21.73 14.22
N THR A 97 7.11 -20.85 13.39
CA THR A 97 7.90 -19.98 12.52
C THR A 97 7.69 -18.51 12.83
N HIS A 98 8.76 -17.73 12.68
CA HIS A 98 8.69 -16.28 12.76
C HIS A 98 7.69 -15.69 11.75
N VAL A 99 7.70 -16.22 10.53
CA VAL A 99 6.79 -15.82 9.43
C VAL A 99 5.33 -15.99 9.85
N GLY A 100 4.99 -17.11 10.50
CA GLY A 100 3.65 -17.38 11.03
C GLY A 100 3.18 -16.35 12.06
N HIS A 101 4.04 -15.97 13.01
CA HIS A 101 3.71 -14.95 14.01
C HIS A 101 3.52 -13.56 13.38
N ALA A 102 4.42 -13.15 12.49
CA ALA A 102 4.33 -11.88 11.77
C ALA A 102 3.06 -11.82 10.89
N TRP A 103 2.73 -12.92 10.21
CA TRP A 103 1.49 -13.07 9.46
C TRP A 103 0.27 -12.95 10.36
N ALA A 104 0.27 -13.59 11.54
CA ALA A 104 -0.86 -13.54 12.47
C ALA A 104 -1.15 -12.12 12.95
N VAL A 105 -0.12 -11.32 13.24
CA VAL A 105 -0.27 -9.89 13.56
C VAL A 105 -0.95 -9.14 12.42
N ALA A 106 -0.49 -9.36 11.18
CA ALA A 106 -1.08 -8.73 10.01
C ALA A 106 -2.52 -9.18 9.75
N PHE A 107 -2.80 -10.47 9.93
CA PHE A 107 -4.10 -11.08 9.69
C PHE A 107 -5.14 -10.64 10.72
N VAL A 108 -4.80 -10.65 12.01
CA VAL A 108 -5.68 -10.13 13.08
C VAL A 108 -5.95 -8.64 12.85
N GLY A 109 -4.92 -7.86 12.50
CA GLY A 109 -5.11 -6.46 12.12
C GLY A 109 -6.07 -6.30 10.93
N ALA A 110 -5.96 -7.14 9.91
CA ALA A 110 -6.87 -7.13 8.75
C ALA A 110 -8.32 -7.49 9.12
N LEU A 111 -8.54 -8.45 10.02
CA LEU A 111 -9.86 -8.78 10.55
C LEU A 111 -10.47 -7.63 11.35
N VAL A 112 -9.69 -6.98 12.22
CA VAL A 112 -10.13 -5.80 12.99
C VAL A 112 -10.48 -4.66 12.04
N LEU A 113 -9.66 -4.42 11.02
CA LEU A 113 -9.91 -3.42 9.99
C LEU A 113 -11.21 -3.71 9.21
N LEU A 114 -11.45 -4.99 8.85
CA LEU A 114 -12.67 -5.42 8.20
C LEU A 114 -13.89 -5.19 9.09
N GLY A 115 -13.83 -5.58 10.37
CA GLY A 115 -14.88 -5.29 11.35
C GLY A 115 -15.16 -3.80 11.48
N CYS A 116 -14.13 -2.98 11.59
CA CYS A 116 -14.26 -1.52 11.62
C CYS A 116 -14.90 -0.96 10.33
N ALA A 117 -14.61 -1.53 9.16
CA ALA A 117 -15.17 -1.08 7.88
C ALA A 117 -16.72 -1.23 7.79
N PHE A 118 -17.30 -2.12 8.61
CA PHE A 118 -18.76 -2.31 8.72
C PHE A 118 -19.37 -1.68 9.98
N ALA A 119 -18.56 -1.40 11.01
CA ALA A 119 -19.03 -0.76 12.23
C ALA A 119 -19.52 0.68 11.99
N ALA A 120 -20.44 1.13 12.85
CA ALA A 120 -20.86 2.53 12.90
C ALA A 120 -19.66 3.43 13.25
N GLN A 121 -19.64 4.64 12.68
CA GLN A 121 -18.56 5.59 12.92
C GLN A 121 -18.61 6.11 14.36
N SER A 122 -17.46 6.04 15.04
CA SER A 122 -17.25 6.60 16.37
C SER A 122 -15.75 6.87 16.55
N VAL A 123 -15.40 7.74 17.50
CA VAL A 123 -13.98 8.05 17.80
C VAL A 123 -13.21 6.79 18.21
N ALA A 124 -13.83 5.92 19.02
CA ALA A 124 -13.24 4.65 19.42
C ALA A 124 -13.00 3.72 18.21
N ARG A 125 -14.00 3.58 17.33
CA ARG A 125 -13.86 2.79 16.10
C ARG A 125 -12.74 3.33 15.21
N ASP A 126 -12.62 4.64 15.07
CA ASP A 126 -11.59 5.24 14.23
C ASP A 126 -10.19 5.05 14.84
N GLY A 127 -10.05 5.16 16.16
CA GLY A 127 -8.81 4.82 16.87
C GLY A 127 -8.39 3.36 16.65
N VAL A 128 -9.34 2.42 16.81
CA VAL A 128 -9.10 0.98 16.55
C VAL A 128 -8.73 0.72 15.09
N LEU A 129 -9.39 1.39 14.15
CA LEU A 129 -9.08 1.27 12.72
C LEU A 129 -7.64 1.70 12.41
N TRP A 130 -7.19 2.83 12.96
CA TRP A 130 -5.81 3.31 12.74
C TRP A 130 -4.78 2.40 13.40
N LEU A 131 -5.04 1.90 14.60
CA LEU A 131 -4.20 0.90 15.26
C LEU A 131 -4.10 -0.39 14.44
N ALA A 132 -5.22 -0.85 13.88
CA ALA A 132 -5.25 -2.02 13.01
C ALA A 132 -4.39 -1.82 11.75
N LEU A 133 -4.45 -0.64 11.12
CA LEU A 133 -3.60 -0.31 9.97
C LEU A 133 -2.11 -0.33 10.33
N VAL A 134 -1.73 0.19 11.51
CA VAL A 134 -0.35 0.13 12.01
C VAL A 134 0.08 -1.31 12.29
N ALA A 135 -0.76 -2.11 12.95
CA ALA A 135 -0.50 -3.52 13.23
C ALA A 135 -0.31 -4.32 11.93
N ILE A 136 -1.13 -4.08 10.91
CA ILE A 136 -0.96 -4.72 9.59
C ILE A 136 0.42 -4.40 9.02
N ALA A 137 0.83 -3.12 8.99
CA ALA A 137 2.15 -2.76 8.47
C ALA A 137 3.30 -3.40 9.25
N ALA A 138 3.20 -3.45 10.59
CA ALA A 138 4.20 -4.06 11.44
C ALA A 138 4.31 -5.58 11.19
N GLY A 139 3.18 -6.28 11.16
CA GLY A 139 3.16 -7.71 10.83
C GLY A 139 3.72 -7.99 9.44
N ARG A 140 3.37 -7.17 8.45
CA ARG A 140 3.91 -7.28 7.08
C ARG A 140 5.40 -7.02 7.01
N ALA A 141 5.90 -6.04 7.77
CA ALA A 141 7.32 -5.77 7.84
C ALA A 141 8.10 -6.94 8.45
N GLY A 142 7.46 -7.67 9.37
CA GLY A 142 7.98 -8.90 9.96
C GLY A 142 7.99 -10.13 9.04
N LEU A 143 7.35 -10.07 7.86
CA LEU A 143 7.39 -11.16 6.88
C LEU A 143 8.69 -11.19 6.06
N GLY A 144 9.43 -10.08 6.02
CA GLY A 144 10.66 -9.97 5.23
C GLY A 144 11.93 -10.05 6.09
N HIS A 145 13.08 -10.06 5.41
CA HIS A 145 14.43 -10.08 6.00
C HIS A 145 14.73 -8.96 7.01
N ALA A 146 13.90 -7.90 7.07
CA ALA A 146 14.03 -6.88 8.11
C ALA A 146 13.92 -7.48 9.52
N ALA A 147 13.23 -8.60 9.66
CA ALA A 147 13.06 -9.29 10.93
C ALA A 147 14.25 -10.18 11.32
N ASP A 148 15.19 -10.45 10.40
CA ASP A 148 16.44 -11.17 10.69
C ASP A 148 17.31 -10.42 11.72
N ALA A 149 17.10 -9.11 11.87
CA ALA A 149 17.70 -8.28 12.90
C ALA A 149 16.96 -8.30 14.26
N GLY A 150 15.86 -9.06 14.38
CA GLY A 150 15.02 -9.20 15.57
C GLY A 150 13.77 -8.30 15.59
N PHE A 151 12.78 -8.67 16.41
CA PHE A 151 11.47 -7.99 16.51
C PHE A 151 11.50 -6.61 17.20
N ALA A 152 12.50 -6.34 18.03
CA ALA A 152 12.71 -5.04 18.67
C ALA A 152 13.84 -4.24 18.01
N SER A 153 14.03 -4.41 16.70
CA SER A 153 15.13 -3.79 15.97
C SER A 153 14.72 -2.50 15.27
N ALA A 154 15.67 -1.56 15.16
CA ALA A 154 15.52 -0.38 14.31
C ALA A 154 15.24 -0.77 12.85
N ALA A 155 15.72 -1.94 12.42
CA ALA A 155 15.47 -2.53 11.12
C ALA A 155 13.97 -2.73 10.85
N LEU A 156 13.27 -3.38 11.78
CA LEU A 156 11.85 -3.66 11.67
C LEU A 156 11.03 -2.38 11.79
N GLY A 157 11.41 -1.48 12.70
CA GLY A 157 10.77 -0.17 12.84
C GLY A 157 10.84 0.67 11.55
N LEU A 158 12.03 0.78 10.94
CA LEU A 158 12.21 1.50 9.68
C LEU A 158 11.49 0.84 8.51
N HIS A 159 11.44 -0.50 8.47
CA HIS A 159 10.69 -1.21 7.43
C HIS A 159 9.18 -1.08 7.61
N THR A 160 8.68 -1.08 8.85
CA THR A 160 7.27 -0.78 9.18
C THR A 160 6.92 0.64 8.74
N LEU A 161 7.78 1.62 9.03
CA LEU A 161 7.61 2.99 8.57
C LEU A 161 7.64 3.10 7.04
N HIS A 162 8.49 2.33 6.36
CA HIS A 162 8.50 2.24 4.90
C HIS A 162 7.17 1.72 4.37
N VAL A 163 6.65 0.62 4.93
CA VAL A 163 5.35 0.05 4.52
C VAL A 163 4.23 1.04 4.77
N LEU A 164 4.15 1.68 5.95
CA LEU A 164 3.13 2.68 6.26
C LEU A 164 3.19 3.88 5.32
N SER A 165 4.37 4.47 5.13
CA SER A 165 4.53 5.65 4.28
C SER A 165 4.29 5.34 2.80
N ALA A 166 4.79 4.20 2.30
CA ALA A 166 4.56 3.76 0.93
C ALA A 166 3.08 3.48 0.70
N SER A 167 2.40 2.81 1.64
CA SER A 167 0.97 2.53 1.56
C SER A 167 0.13 3.78 1.74
N ALA A 168 0.57 4.78 2.52
CA ALA A 168 -0.14 6.04 2.68
C ALA A 168 -0.11 6.85 1.37
N TRP A 169 1.08 7.04 0.78
CA TRP A 169 1.22 7.72 -0.52
C TRP A 169 0.46 6.97 -1.62
N SER A 170 0.74 5.68 -1.77
CA SER A 170 0.10 4.89 -2.82
C SER A 170 -1.41 4.79 -2.62
N GLY A 171 -1.85 4.63 -1.37
CA GLY A 171 -3.25 4.50 -1.00
C GLY A 171 -4.08 5.73 -1.32
N ILE A 172 -3.63 6.93 -0.91
CA ILE A 172 -4.39 8.16 -1.20
C ILE A 172 -4.45 8.46 -2.70
N VAL A 173 -3.43 8.08 -3.47
CA VAL A 173 -3.41 8.19 -4.94
C VAL A 173 -4.36 7.17 -5.55
N MET A 174 -4.30 5.90 -5.15
CA MET A 174 -5.11 4.81 -5.71
C MET A 174 -6.60 4.95 -5.35
N ALA A 175 -6.94 5.05 -4.06
CA ALA A 175 -8.31 5.30 -3.63
C ALA A 175 -8.84 6.64 -4.19
N GLY A 176 -7.96 7.63 -4.33
CA GLY A 176 -8.27 8.92 -4.92
C GLY A 176 -8.65 8.81 -6.39
N GLY A 177 -7.71 8.38 -7.23
CA GLY A 177 -7.83 8.34 -8.69
C GLY A 177 -8.82 7.30 -9.21
N LEU A 178 -9.05 6.22 -8.46
CA LEU A 178 -9.88 5.11 -8.91
C LEU A 178 -11.29 5.10 -8.31
N ALA A 179 -11.51 5.75 -7.16
CA ALA A 179 -12.82 5.74 -6.50
C ALA A 179 -13.36 7.13 -6.15
N VAL A 180 -12.58 7.92 -5.38
CA VAL A 180 -13.11 9.07 -4.63
C VAL A 180 -13.11 10.36 -5.45
N LEU A 181 -11.97 10.74 -6.02
CA LEU A 181 -11.81 12.01 -6.72
C LEU A 181 -12.61 12.12 -8.03
N PRO A 182 -12.84 11.04 -8.81
CA PRO A 182 -13.78 11.11 -9.93
C PRO A 182 -15.19 11.53 -9.52
N ALA A 183 -15.67 11.08 -8.35
CA ALA A 183 -16.98 11.49 -7.84
C ALA A 183 -16.99 12.97 -7.39
N LEU A 184 -15.92 13.45 -6.78
CA LEU A 184 -15.78 14.88 -6.44
C LEU A 184 -15.62 15.76 -7.69
N GLY A 185 -14.91 15.29 -8.71
CA GLY A 185 -14.68 15.98 -9.98
C GLY A 185 -15.94 16.16 -10.83
N ALA A 186 -16.90 15.24 -10.69
CA ALA A 186 -18.21 15.34 -11.33
C ALA A 186 -19.16 16.32 -10.61
N SER A 187 -18.90 16.63 -9.33
CA SER A 187 -19.73 17.53 -8.53
C SER A 187 -19.50 18.99 -8.90
N THR A 188 -20.56 19.80 -8.84
CA THR A 188 -20.44 21.25 -9.06
C THR A 188 -19.89 22.01 -7.86
N ALA A 189 -19.84 21.37 -6.69
CA ALA A 189 -19.30 21.93 -5.45
C ALA A 189 -17.77 21.79 -5.37
N ARG A 190 -17.05 22.63 -6.14
CA ARG A 190 -15.59 22.52 -6.32
C ARG A 190 -14.78 22.75 -5.04
N GLY A 191 -15.34 23.44 -4.05
CA GLY A 191 -14.68 23.71 -2.78
C GLY A 191 -14.23 22.43 -2.07
N VAL A 192 -15.06 21.37 -2.07
CA VAL A 192 -14.69 20.08 -1.46
C VAL A 192 -13.52 19.45 -2.20
N LEU A 193 -13.58 19.40 -3.53
CA LEU A 193 -12.50 18.84 -4.35
C LEU A 193 -11.18 19.58 -4.11
N ILE A 194 -11.19 20.92 -4.05
CA ILE A 194 -9.99 21.74 -3.82
C ILE A 194 -9.39 21.47 -2.42
N ARG A 195 -10.23 21.37 -1.38
CA ARG A 195 -9.76 21.02 -0.02
C ARG A 195 -9.16 19.63 0.02
N THR A 196 -9.87 18.65 -0.53
CA THR A 196 -9.40 17.26 -0.57
C THR A 196 -8.13 17.11 -1.39
N ALA A 197 -8.02 17.79 -2.55
CA ALA A 197 -6.80 17.84 -3.34
C ALA A 197 -5.60 18.36 -2.54
N SER A 198 -5.84 19.37 -1.70
CA SER A 198 -4.81 19.94 -0.82
C SER A 198 -4.38 18.95 0.27
N GLN A 199 -5.33 18.23 0.87
CA GLN A 199 -5.05 17.18 1.87
C GLN A 199 -4.25 16.03 1.25
N VAL A 200 -4.64 15.55 0.07
CA VAL A 200 -3.91 14.53 -0.70
C VAL A 200 -2.48 14.98 -0.97
N SER A 201 -2.31 16.20 -1.48
CA SER A 201 -0.97 16.71 -1.80
C SER A 201 -0.09 16.85 -0.55
N ASN A 202 -0.64 17.28 0.58
CA ASN A 202 0.11 17.39 1.83
C ASN A 202 0.55 16.03 2.37
N VAL A 203 -0.37 15.06 2.46
CA VAL A 203 -0.02 13.70 2.91
C VAL A 203 0.98 13.05 1.97
N ALA A 204 0.80 13.21 0.65
CA ALA A 204 1.73 12.68 -0.35
C ALA A 204 3.15 13.19 -0.14
N VAL A 205 3.35 14.50 0.09
CA VAL A 205 4.68 15.08 0.30
C VAL A 205 5.39 14.48 1.52
N PHE A 206 4.70 14.41 2.66
CA PHE A 206 5.29 13.81 3.87
C PHE A 206 5.56 12.32 3.69
N ALA A 207 4.61 11.58 3.12
CA ALA A 207 4.75 10.15 2.88
C ALA A 207 5.92 9.85 1.91
N VAL A 208 6.05 10.60 0.81
CA VAL A 208 7.17 10.48 -0.13
C VAL A 208 8.52 10.72 0.56
N GLY A 209 8.61 11.73 1.42
CA GLY A 209 9.84 11.99 2.19
C GLY A 209 10.28 10.78 3.03
N PHE A 210 9.34 10.17 3.76
CA PHE A 210 9.61 8.95 4.52
C PHE A 210 9.92 7.74 3.63
N VAL A 211 9.22 7.58 2.51
CA VAL A 211 9.46 6.49 1.54
C VAL A 211 10.87 6.57 0.97
N ILE A 212 11.34 7.75 0.60
CA ILE A 212 12.70 7.95 0.08
C ILE A 212 13.73 7.62 1.16
N ALA A 213 13.60 8.22 2.35
CA ALA A 213 14.57 8.01 3.44
C ALA A 213 14.67 6.53 3.86
N THR A 214 13.52 5.90 4.11
CA THR A 214 13.47 4.48 4.51
C THR A 214 13.80 3.53 3.34
N GLY A 215 13.49 3.93 2.10
CA GLY A 215 13.80 3.18 0.89
C GLY A 215 15.30 3.12 0.61
N VAL A 216 16.02 4.23 0.77
CA VAL A 216 17.48 4.28 0.70
C VAL A 216 18.10 3.34 1.73
N PHE A 217 17.64 3.42 2.99
CA PHE A 217 18.12 2.52 4.05
C PHE A 217 17.91 1.04 3.70
N ASN A 218 16.73 0.67 3.20
CA ASN A 218 16.44 -0.70 2.78
C ASN A 218 17.29 -1.14 1.58
N ALA A 219 17.56 -0.24 0.62
CA ALA A 219 18.40 -0.52 -0.54
C ALA A 219 19.87 -0.73 -0.16
N VAL A 220 20.41 0.10 0.74
CA VAL A 220 21.78 -0.05 1.27
C VAL A 220 21.94 -1.40 1.96
N ARG A 221 20.97 -1.81 2.79
CA ARG A 221 21.03 -3.14 3.42
C ARG A 221 20.86 -4.28 2.44
N GLY A 222 19.90 -4.19 1.53
CA GLY A 222 19.65 -5.24 0.53
C GLY A 222 20.82 -5.45 -0.45
N SER A 223 21.65 -4.43 -0.65
CA SER A 223 22.86 -4.48 -1.47
C SER A 223 24.14 -4.78 -0.69
N GLY A 224 24.08 -4.84 0.65
CA GLY A 224 25.29 -4.94 1.49
C GLY A 224 26.21 -3.71 1.39
N GLY A 225 25.68 -2.57 0.93
CA GLY A 225 26.45 -1.35 0.67
C GLY A 225 27.21 -1.32 -0.67
N SER A 226 27.05 -2.34 -1.52
CA SER A 226 27.78 -2.43 -2.79
C SER A 226 26.94 -1.95 -3.99
N LEU A 227 27.51 -1.05 -4.79
CA LEU A 227 26.90 -0.61 -6.06
C LEU A 227 26.88 -1.73 -7.11
N ASP A 228 27.87 -2.62 -7.09
CA ASP A 228 27.94 -3.76 -8.02
C ASP A 228 26.78 -4.72 -7.79
N ALA A 229 26.36 -4.92 -6.52
CA ALA A 229 25.16 -5.69 -6.21
C ALA A 229 23.88 -5.04 -6.77
N ILE A 230 23.83 -3.72 -6.92
CA ILE A 230 22.67 -3.00 -7.47
C ILE A 230 22.63 -3.09 -9.00
N VAL A 231 23.77 -3.04 -9.68
CA VAL A 231 23.81 -3.02 -11.15
C VAL A 231 23.91 -4.43 -11.74
N GLY A 232 24.68 -5.32 -11.09
CA GLY A 232 25.00 -6.66 -11.59
C GLY A 232 23.95 -7.71 -11.27
N SER A 233 23.18 -7.57 -10.19
CA SER A 233 22.25 -8.61 -9.74
C SER A 233 20.84 -8.48 -10.32
N THR A 234 20.11 -9.59 -10.41
CA THR A 234 18.68 -9.57 -10.80
C THR A 234 17.84 -8.76 -9.81
N TRP A 235 18.13 -8.86 -8.51
CA TRP A 235 17.49 -8.05 -7.46
C TRP A 235 17.67 -6.55 -7.72
N GLY A 236 18.88 -6.15 -8.06
CA GLY A 236 19.23 -4.78 -8.38
C GLY A 236 18.51 -4.26 -9.63
N ARG A 237 18.39 -5.06 -10.68
CA ARG A 237 17.60 -4.71 -11.88
C ARG A 237 16.11 -4.50 -11.56
N VAL A 238 15.52 -5.35 -10.72
CA VAL A 238 14.12 -5.20 -10.27
C VAL A 238 13.97 -3.93 -9.41
N LEU A 239 14.95 -3.64 -8.55
CA LEU A 239 14.98 -2.39 -7.76
C LEU A 239 15.07 -1.15 -8.66
N LEU A 240 15.92 -1.17 -9.70
CA LEU A 240 16.05 -0.06 -10.65
C LEU A 240 14.77 0.16 -11.44
N LEU A 241 14.10 -0.91 -11.88
CA LEU A 241 12.78 -0.81 -12.51
C LEU A 241 11.74 -0.18 -11.56
N LYS A 242 11.71 -0.61 -10.29
CA LYS A 242 10.85 0.01 -9.27
C LYS A 242 11.16 1.50 -9.12
N LEU A 243 12.44 1.87 -9.07
CA LEU A 243 12.86 3.27 -8.93
C LEU A 243 12.44 4.11 -10.14
N ALA A 244 12.57 3.58 -11.36
CA ALA A 244 12.11 4.27 -12.57
C ALA A 244 10.59 4.56 -12.52
N LEU A 245 9.78 3.59 -12.08
CA LEU A 245 8.34 3.79 -11.87
C LEU A 245 8.03 4.80 -10.76
N VAL A 246 8.80 4.77 -9.66
CA VAL A 246 8.67 5.76 -8.58
C VAL A 246 9.00 7.17 -9.07
N VAL A 247 10.07 7.34 -9.85
CA VAL A 247 10.42 8.64 -10.46
C VAL A 247 9.30 9.10 -11.39
N PHE A 248 8.74 8.21 -12.20
CA PHE A 248 7.61 8.56 -13.07
C PHE A 248 6.38 8.98 -12.26
N ALA A 249 6.05 8.27 -11.17
CA ALA A 249 4.98 8.66 -10.25
C ALA A 249 5.24 10.04 -9.60
N LEU A 250 6.50 10.34 -9.22
CA LEU A 250 6.89 11.64 -8.68
C LEU A 250 6.74 12.76 -9.71
N LEU A 251 7.04 12.50 -10.99
CA LEU A 251 6.82 13.47 -12.06
C LEU A 251 5.32 13.75 -12.25
N LEU A 252 4.46 12.72 -12.23
CA LEU A 252 3.01 12.89 -12.29
C LEU A 252 2.47 13.65 -11.07
N GLY A 253 2.83 13.25 -9.86
CA GLY A 253 2.42 13.92 -8.62
C GLY A 253 2.96 15.34 -8.52
N GLY A 254 4.18 15.57 -9.00
CA GLY A 254 4.82 16.89 -9.13
C GLY A 254 4.04 17.79 -10.09
N PHE A 255 3.77 17.33 -11.31
CA PHE A 255 2.92 18.03 -12.28
C PHE A 255 1.55 18.35 -11.70
N ASN A 256 0.94 17.38 -11.00
CA ASN A 256 -0.36 17.57 -10.38
C ASN A 256 -0.32 18.66 -9.29
N ARG A 257 0.74 18.70 -8.49
CA ARG A 257 0.92 19.68 -7.40
C ARG A 257 1.26 21.08 -7.91
N VAL A 258 2.10 21.20 -8.94
CA VAL A 258 2.64 22.50 -9.39
C VAL A 258 1.86 23.12 -10.55
N VAL A 259 1.14 22.32 -11.34
CA VAL A 259 0.36 22.80 -12.50
C VAL A 259 -1.14 22.58 -12.28
N ALA A 260 -1.58 21.33 -12.16
CA ALA A 260 -3.02 21.00 -12.19
C ALA A 260 -3.78 21.51 -10.96
N MET A 261 -3.19 21.41 -9.76
CA MET A 261 -3.83 21.87 -8.52
C MET A 261 -3.93 23.41 -8.45
N PRO A 262 -2.89 24.21 -8.78
CA PRO A 262 -3.03 25.67 -8.89
C PRO A 262 -4.03 26.11 -9.94
N GLU A 263 -4.10 25.44 -11.09
CA GLU A 263 -5.13 25.70 -12.11
C GLU A 263 -6.54 25.38 -11.58
N LEU A 264 -6.72 24.24 -10.92
CA LEU A 264 -7.98 23.86 -10.27
C LEU A 264 -8.44 24.91 -9.25
N ARG A 265 -7.52 25.44 -8.44
CA ARG A 265 -7.81 26.48 -7.46
C ARG A 265 -8.22 27.81 -8.09
N ARG A 266 -7.54 28.22 -9.17
CA ARG A 266 -7.81 29.51 -9.84
C ARG A 266 -9.07 29.48 -10.69
N ALA A 267 -9.22 28.44 -11.52
CA ALA A 267 -10.30 28.38 -12.50
C ALA A 267 -11.59 27.79 -11.93
N ALA A 268 -11.49 26.88 -10.95
CA ALA A 268 -12.62 26.11 -10.40
C ALA A 268 -13.55 25.51 -11.48
N SER A 269 -13.01 25.24 -12.67
CA SER A 269 -13.75 24.80 -13.84
C SER A 269 -13.81 23.28 -13.94
N THR A 270 -14.80 22.74 -14.66
CA THR A 270 -14.89 21.30 -14.92
C THR A 270 -13.67 20.78 -15.68
N ALA A 271 -13.09 21.58 -16.59
CA ALA A 271 -11.89 21.20 -17.32
C ALA A 271 -10.67 21.05 -16.39
N ALA A 272 -10.48 21.99 -15.47
CA ALA A 272 -9.39 21.93 -14.49
C ALA A 272 -9.57 20.76 -13.50
N ALA A 273 -10.81 20.51 -13.06
CA ALA A 273 -11.15 19.36 -12.22
C ALA A 273 -10.84 18.03 -12.93
N ARG A 274 -11.24 17.87 -14.19
CA ARG A 274 -10.92 16.67 -14.99
C ARG A 274 -9.43 16.48 -15.17
N ARG A 275 -8.67 17.55 -15.45
CA ARG A 275 -7.21 17.48 -15.59
C ARG A 275 -6.56 16.95 -14.31
N PHE A 276 -6.90 17.51 -13.16
CA PHE A 276 -6.40 17.06 -11.85
C PHE A 276 -6.75 15.59 -11.58
N VAL A 277 -8.01 15.21 -11.78
CA VAL A 277 -8.48 13.82 -11.54
C VAL A 277 -7.79 12.83 -12.48
N ASN A 278 -7.63 13.17 -13.77
CA ASN A 278 -7.00 12.28 -14.75
C ASN A 278 -5.52 12.06 -14.44
N VAL A 279 -4.80 13.08 -13.97
CA VAL A 279 -3.39 12.92 -13.59
C VAL A 279 -3.27 11.98 -12.39
N ILE A 280 -4.09 12.15 -11.34
CA ILE A 280 -4.08 11.21 -10.21
C ILE A 280 -4.50 9.80 -10.64
N HIS A 281 -5.43 9.67 -11.58
CA HIS A 281 -5.82 8.37 -12.12
C HIS A 281 -4.65 7.66 -12.81
N LEU A 282 -3.88 8.38 -13.63
CA LEU A 282 -2.66 7.85 -14.24
C LEU A 282 -1.60 7.50 -13.17
N GLU A 283 -1.41 8.38 -12.18
CA GLU A 283 -0.51 8.12 -11.04
C GLU A 283 -0.91 6.85 -10.28
N ALA A 284 -2.21 6.60 -10.10
CA ALA A 284 -2.73 5.39 -9.46
C ALA A 284 -2.38 4.10 -10.22
N ILE A 285 -2.46 4.12 -11.56
CA ILE A 285 -2.09 2.97 -12.40
C ILE A 285 -0.59 2.68 -12.26
N VAL A 286 0.24 3.72 -12.32
CA VAL A 286 1.70 3.59 -12.10
C VAL A 286 1.99 3.02 -10.72
N MET A 287 1.26 3.49 -9.70
CA MET A 287 1.43 3.06 -8.33
C MET A 287 1.09 1.58 -8.11
N ILE A 288 0.06 1.05 -8.78
CA ILE A 288 -0.21 -0.39 -8.79
C ILE A 288 1.00 -1.14 -9.35
N GLY A 289 1.60 -0.66 -10.44
CA GLY A 289 2.85 -1.20 -10.99
C GLY A 289 3.99 -1.18 -9.97
N VAL A 290 4.21 -0.06 -9.27
CA VAL A 290 5.22 0.06 -8.21
C VAL A 290 5.00 -0.99 -7.11
N LEU A 291 3.77 -1.20 -6.66
CA LEU A 291 3.43 -2.17 -5.61
C LEU A 291 3.56 -3.62 -6.07
N VAL A 292 3.27 -3.93 -7.34
CA VAL A 292 3.49 -5.25 -7.95
C VAL A 292 4.99 -5.56 -8.04
N ILE A 293 5.79 -4.61 -8.56
CA ILE A 293 7.25 -4.78 -8.62
C ILE A 293 7.86 -4.85 -7.22
N ALA A 294 7.31 -4.13 -6.23
CA ALA A 294 7.73 -4.24 -4.85
C ALA A 294 7.50 -5.65 -4.26
N ALA A 295 6.39 -6.32 -4.63
CA ALA A 295 6.15 -7.71 -4.22
C ALA A 295 7.16 -8.66 -4.85
N ALA A 296 7.43 -8.52 -6.15
CA ALA A 296 8.44 -9.33 -6.84
C ALA A 296 9.85 -9.11 -6.25
N LEU A 297 10.20 -7.86 -5.93
CA LEU A 297 11.48 -7.52 -5.31
C LEU A 297 11.63 -8.19 -3.93
N ALA A 298 10.57 -8.20 -3.12
CA ALA A 298 10.58 -8.81 -1.79
C ALA A 298 10.73 -10.34 -1.83
N HIS A 299 10.34 -11.00 -2.92
CA HIS A 299 10.48 -12.45 -3.13
C HIS A 299 11.68 -12.80 -4.04
N SER A 300 12.61 -11.86 -4.21
CA SER A 300 13.86 -12.09 -4.95
C SER A 300 15.03 -12.14 -3.98
N VAL A 301 16.03 -12.98 -4.28
CA VAL A 301 17.24 -13.14 -3.46
C VAL A 301 17.95 -11.79 -3.33
N PRO A 302 18.22 -11.29 -2.11
CA PRO A 302 18.91 -10.01 -1.92
C PRO A 302 20.26 -9.95 -2.65
N GLY A 303 20.61 -8.75 -3.14
CA GLY A 303 21.84 -8.55 -3.92
C GLY A 303 23.13 -8.91 -3.16
N TYR A 304 23.16 -8.70 -1.83
CA TYR A 304 24.34 -9.03 -1.01
C TYR A 304 24.68 -10.52 -1.00
N VAL A 305 23.71 -11.42 -1.24
CA VAL A 305 23.93 -12.87 -1.25
C VAL A 305 24.81 -13.30 -2.44
N MET A 306 24.84 -12.53 -3.52
CA MET A 306 25.69 -12.83 -4.68
C MET A 306 27.16 -12.40 -4.51
N GLN A 307 27.53 -11.83 -3.36
CA GLN A 307 28.89 -11.39 -3.07
C GLN A 307 29.66 -12.37 -2.17
N GLY A 308 29.02 -13.48 -1.76
CA GLY A 308 29.59 -14.56 -0.97
C GLY A 308 29.72 -15.86 -1.75
#